data_AF-A0A352HNR3-F1
#
_entry.id   AF-A0A352HNR3-F1
#
_cell.length_a   1.000
_cell.length_b   1.000
_cell.length_c   1.000
_cell.angle_alpha   90.00
_cell.angle_beta   90.00
_cell.angle_gamma   90.00
#
_symmetry.space_group_name_H-M   'P 1'
#
loop_
_entity.id
_entity.type
_entity.pdbx_description
1 polymer ?
#
loop_
_entity_poly.entity_id
_entity_poly.type
_entity_poly.pdbx_seq_one_letter_code
_entity_poly.pdbx_strand_id
1 'polypeptide(L)'
;VCAAIKAACDNNNKKMHIIFNSVAGRGSHTPWDYAWGGVGISPEMNPALKDILDSIATDNKVRPLRMGAVLLDFYNKHGDDDDCKLVERIINFNFKEPFVKLE
;
A
#
# COMPACT_ATOMS: atom_id res chain seq x y z
N VAL A 1 7.43 1.19 -6.42
CA VAL A 1 6.41 0.41 -5.68
C VAL A 1 5.53 -0.44 -6.60
N CYS A 2 4.82 0.14 -7.58
CA CYS A 2 3.88 -0.58 -8.45
C CYS A 2 4.42 -1.88 -9.11
N ALA A 3 5.63 -1.87 -9.70
CA ALA A 3 6.20 -3.07 -10.32
C ALA A 3 6.52 -4.19 -9.31
N ALA A 4 7.03 -3.85 -8.13
CA ALA A 4 7.33 -4.82 -7.07
C ALA A 4 6.05 -5.45 -6.53
N ILE A 5 5.01 -4.64 -6.33
CA ILE A 5 3.70 -5.14 -5.89
C ILE A 5 3.10 -6.07 -6.96
N LYS A 6 3.10 -5.67 -8.24
CA LYS A 6 2.60 -6.52 -9.32
C LYS A 6 3.37 -7.85 -9.42
N ALA A 7 4.68 -7.82 -9.22
CA ALA A 7 5.50 -9.03 -9.18
C ALA A 7 5.17 -9.91 -7.96
N ALA A 8 4.80 -9.33 -6.82
CA ALA A 8 4.38 -10.07 -5.65
C ALA A 8 3.08 -10.84 -5.90
N CYS A 9 2.12 -10.21 -6.59
CA CYS A 9 0.81 -10.77 -6.93
C CYS A 9 0.87 -12.06 -7.77
N ASP A 10 2.01 -12.36 -8.40
CA ASP A 10 2.23 -13.67 -9.02
C ASP A 10 2.38 -14.74 -7.92
N ASN A 11 1.31 -15.50 -7.71
CA ASN A 11 1.22 -16.55 -6.70
C ASN A 11 2.12 -17.77 -7.00
N ASN A 12 2.64 -17.92 -8.24
CA ASN A 12 3.40 -19.10 -8.64
C ASN A 12 4.92 -18.93 -8.56
N ASN A 13 5.42 -17.75 -8.20
CA ASN A 13 6.83 -17.41 -8.37
C ASN A 13 7.79 -17.95 -7.28
N LYS A 14 7.33 -18.71 -6.27
CA LYS A 14 8.12 -19.25 -5.13
C LYS A 14 9.02 -18.23 -4.41
N LYS A 15 8.75 -16.92 -4.53
CA LYS A 15 9.53 -15.85 -3.92
C LYS A 15 8.83 -15.28 -2.70
N MET A 16 9.63 -14.79 -1.75
CA MET A 16 9.18 -13.85 -0.72
C MET A 16 9.44 -12.43 -1.22
N HIS A 17 8.45 -11.56 -1.07
CA HIS A 17 8.55 -10.14 -1.40
C HIS A 17 8.42 -9.32 -0.12
N ILE A 18 9.40 -8.45 0.12
CA ILE A 18 9.39 -7.46 1.20
C ILE A 18 9.47 -6.09 0.51
N ILE A 19 8.45 -5.26 0.73
CA ILE A 19 8.24 -4.01 0.01
C ILE A 19 8.20 -2.89 1.03
N PHE A 20 9.09 -1.91 0.89
CA PHE A 20 9.11 -0.73 1.74
C PHE A 20 8.38 0.42 1.03
N ASN A 21 7.28 0.87 1.62
CA ASN A 21 6.67 2.17 1.33
C ASN A 21 7.17 3.24 2.32
N SER A 22 8.01 2.86 3.28
CA SER A 22 8.69 3.78 4.17
C SER A 22 9.94 4.38 3.53
N VAL A 23 10.29 5.59 3.96
CA VAL A 23 11.50 6.28 3.48
C VAL A 23 12.11 7.13 4.59
N ALA A 24 13.43 7.12 4.68
CA ALA A 24 14.14 7.96 5.63
C ALA A 24 13.96 9.44 5.32
N GLY A 25 13.92 10.26 6.37
CA GLY A 25 13.92 11.70 6.24
C GLY A 25 15.21 12.22 5.60
N ARG A 26 15.10 13.37 4.96
CA ARG A 26 16.24 14.18 4.52
C ARG A 26 16.10 15.55 5.19
N GLY A 27 17.19 16.30 5.43
CA GLY A 27 17.13 17.53 6.24
C GLY A 27 16.03 18.56 5.89
N SER A 28 15.44 18.50 4.69
CA SER A 28 14.29 19.33 4.28
C SER A 28 12.90 18.68 4.42
N HIS A 29 12.81 17.36 4.59
CA HIS A 29 11.56 16.59 4.63
C HIS A 29 11.66 15.40 5.59
N THR A 30 10.70 15.30 6.49
CA THR A 30 10.56 14.17 7.42
C THR A 30 9.96 12.95 6.72
N PRO A 31 10.10 11.72 7.29
CA PRO A 31 9.34 10.56 6.82
C PRO A 31 7.83 10.81 6.76
N TRP A 32 7.32 11.66 7.67
CA TRP A 32 5.91 12.07 7.68
C TRP A 32 5.54 12.85 6.41
N ASP A 33 6.37 13.81 6.02
CA ASP A 33 6.13 14.62 4.81
C ASP A 33 6.08 13.76 3.54
N TYR A 34 6.92 12.72 3.48
CA TYR A 34 6.89 11.77 2.36
C TYR A 34 5.63 10.89 2.39
N ALA A 35 5.25 10.37 3.56
CA ALA A 35 4.09 9.51 3.71
C ALA A 35 2.78 10.23 3.37
N TRP A 36 2.63 11.48 3.81
CA TRP A 36 1.35 12.17 3.93
C TRP A 36 1.30 13.59 3.40
N GLY A 37 2.33 13.97 2.64
CA GLY A 37 2.45 15.29 2.04
C GLY A 37 3.18 16.28 2.92
N GLY A 38 3.94 17.12 2.24
CA GLY A 38 4.69 18.24 2.76
C GLY A 38 5.02 19.18 1.61
N VAL A 39 5.54 20.37 1.90
CA VAL A 39 5.83 21.37 0.87
C VAL A 39 6.81 20.80 -0.16
N GLY A 40 6.36 20.67 -1.42
CA GLY A 40 7.19 20.13 -2.51
C GLY A 40 7.21 18.61 -2.64
N ILE A 41 6.41 17.88 -1.85
CA ILE A 41 6.21 16.43 -2.01
C ILE A 41 4.96 16.16 -2.86
N SER A 42 5.17 15.59 -4.04
CA SER A 42 4.10 15.02 -4.87
C SER A 42 4.68 13.96 -5.82
N PRO A 43 4.11 12.74 -5.90
CA PRO A 43 2.95 12.28 -5.13
C PRO A 43 3.31 11.92 -3.67
N GLU A 44 2.31 11.97 -2.80
CA GLU A 44 2.40 11.47 -1.41
C GLU A 44 2.40 9.94 -1.40
N MET A 45 3.24 9.31 -0.57
CA MET A 45 3.47 7.87 -0.68
C MET A 45 2.27 7.01 -0.24
N ASN A 46 1.55 7.37 0.82
CA ASN A 46 0.41 6.57 1.29
C ASN A 46 -0.82 6.72 0.35
N PRO A 47 -1.23 7.93 -0.05
CA PRO A 47 -2.26 8.10 -1.09
C PRO A 47 -1.89 7.45 -2.43
N ALA A 48 -0.65 7.59 -2.90
CA ALA A 48 -0.23 6.92 -4.13
C ALA A 48 -0.26 5.40 -4.02
N LEU A 49 0.09 4.85 -2.85
CA LEU A 49 -0.03 3.41 -2.61
C LEU A 49 -1.50 2.98 -2.62
N LYS A 50 -2.41 3.74 -1.99
CA LYS A 50 -3.85 3.48 -2.04
C LYS A 50 -4.32 3.35 -3.50
N ASP A 51 -3.98 4.31 -4.35
CA ASP A 51 -4.39 4.29 -5.76
C ASP A 51 -3.83 3.07 -6.52
N ILE A 52 -2.59 2.66 -6.21
CA ILE A 52 -1.99 1.44 -6.77
C ILE A 52 -2.76 0.19 -6.31
N LEU A 53 -3.11 0.10 -5.03
CA LEU A 53 -3.88 -1.03 -4.49
C LEU A 53 -5.28 -1.09 -5.10
N ASP A 54 -5.94 0.05 -5.28
CA ASP A 54 -7.27 0.16 -5.89
C ASP A 54 -7.27 -0.27 -7.36
N SER A 55 -6.24 0.13 -8.10
CA SER A 55 -6.01 -0.35 -9.47
C SER A 55 -5.81 -1.87 -9.51
N ILE A 56 -5.01 -2.44 -8.61
CA ILE A 56 -4.79 -3.89 -8.55
C ILE A 56 -6.09 -4.64 -8.23
N ALA A 57 -6.88 -4.14 -7.28
CA ALA A 57 -8.16 -4.74 -6.92
C ALA A 57 -9.17 -4.73 -8.09
N THR A 58 -9.12 -3.69 -8.92
CA THR A 58 -9.98 -3.56 -10.11
C THR A 58 -9.51 -4.47 -11.25
N ASP A 59 -8.20 -4.50 -11.52
CA ASP A 59 -7.60 -5.27 -12.61
C ASP A 59 -7.62 -6.78 -12.35
N ASN A 60 -7.46 -7.20 -11.10
CA ASN A 60 -7.35 -8.60 -10.71
C ASN A 60 -8.63 -9.08 -10.02
N LYS A 61 -9.55 -9.64 -10.83
CA LYS A 61 -10.81 -10.24 -10.34
C LYS A 61 -10.63 -11.62 -9.70
N VAL A 62 -9.44 -12.22 -9.78
CA VAL A 62 -9.15 -13.54 -9.21
C VAL A 62 -8.39 -13.38 -7.91
N ARG A 63 -9.03 -13.76 -6.80
CA ARG A 63 -8.47 -13.74 -5.45
C ARG A 63 -8.22 -15.16 -4.91
N PRO A 64 -7.29 -15.36 -3.96
CA PRO A 64 -6.48 -14.35 -3.27
C PRO A 64 -5.27 -13.86 -4.08
N LEU A 65 -4.80 -12.66 -3.76
CA LEU A 65 -3.62 -12.02 -4.35
C LEU A 65 -2.54 -11.89 -3.27
N ARG A 66 -1.40 -12.55 -3.45
CA ARG A 66 -0.30 -12.47 -2.50
C ARG A 66 0.48 -11.16 -2.71
N MET A 67 0.52 -10.28 -1.72
CA MET A 67 1.20 -8.97 -1.83
C MET A 67 2.62 -8.96 -1.24
N GLY A 68 3.00 -10.02 -0.52
CA GLY A 68 4.21 -10.04 0.31
C GLY A 68 4.03 -9.24 1.60
N ALA A 69 5.14 -8.91 2.26
CA ALA A 69 5.16 -8.03 3.42
C ALA A 69 5.36 -6.58 2.96
N VAL A 70 4.41 -5.71 3.27
CA VAL A 70 4.48 -4.28 2.94
C VAL A 70 4.69 -3.48 4.21
N LEU A 71 5.80 -2.75 4.29
CA LEU A 71 6.17 -1.93 5.44
C LEU A 71 5.82 -0.47 5.14
N LEU A 72 5.09 0.16 6.05
CA LEU A 72 4.53 1.51 5.91
C LEU A 72 5.09 2.45 6.97
N ASP A 73 5.25 3.73 6.62
CA ASP A 73 5.38 4.81 7.60
C ASP A 73 3.99 5.38 7.91
N PHE A 74 3.70 5.59 9.20
CA PHE A 74 2.51 6.28 9.71
C PHE A 74 1.19 5.81 9.07
N TYR A 75 0.91 4.51 9.14
CA TYR A 75 -0.25 3.90 8.47
C TYR A 75 -1.64 4.41 8.92
N ASN A 76 -1.70 5.28 9.93
CA ASN A 76 -2.90 5.65 10.68
C ASN A 76 -3.06 7.16 10.88
N LYS A 77 -2.72 8.00 9.90
CA LYS A 77 -2.73 9.47 10.06
C LYS A 77 -4.04 10.00 10.61
N HIS A 78 -5.16 9.44 10.18
CA HIS A 78 -6.50 9.87 10.59
C HIS A 78 -7.17 8.88 11.56
N GLY A 79 -6.40 7.95 12.15
CA GLY A 79 -6.96 6.91 13.01
C GLY A 79 -8.03 6.09 12.29
N ASP A 80 -9.23 6.05 12.85
CA ASP A 80 -10.36 5.31 12.28
C ASP A 80 -10.94 5.96 11.00
N ASP A 81 -10.68 7.27 10.79
CA ASP A 81 -11.14 8.04 9.63
C ASP A 81 -10.09 8.10 8.50
N ASP A 82 -9.13 7.18 8.48
CA ASP A 82 -8.12 7.11 7.42
C ASP A 82 -8.71 6.57 6.11
N ASP A 83 -8.96 7.45 5.15
CA ASP A 83 -9.50 7.09 3.83
C ASP A 83 -8.58 6.17 3.02
N CYS A 84 -7.27 6.13 3.32
CA CYS A 84 -6.36 5.24 2.62
C CYS A 84 -6.57 3.78 3.01
N LYS A 85 -6.93 3.49 4.28
CA LYS A 85 -7.19 2.13 4.80
C LYS A 85 -6.18 1.09 4.29
N LEU A 86 -4.89 1.47 4.28
CA LEU A 86 -3.85 0.70 3.58
C LEU A 86 -3.69 -0.70 4.17
N VAL A 87 -3.76 -0.80 5.49
CA VAL A 87 -3.64 -2.07 6.22
C VAL A 87 -4.79 -3.00 5.84
N GLU A 88 -6.02 -2.49 5.85
CA GLU A 88 -7.23 -3.23 5.49
C GLU A 88 -7.21 -3.65 4.02
N ARG A 89 -6.78 -2.77 3.12
CA ARG A 89 -6.60 -3.08 1.69
C ARG A 89 -5.61 -4.24 1.52
N ILE A 90 -4.46 -4.18 2.18
CA ILE A 90 -3.43 -5.22 2.11
C ILE A 90 -3.94 -6.55 2.69
N ILE A 91 -4.61 -6.52 3.85
CA ILE A 91 -5.18 -7.71 4.49
C ILE A 91 -6.23 -8.35 3.57
N ASN A 92 -7.13 -7.55 3.00
CA ASN A 92 -8.22 -8.01 2.13
C ASN A 92 -7.73 -8.85 0.95
N PHE A 93 -6.54 -8.58 0.40
CA PHE A 93 -6.00 -9.35 -0.72
C PHE A 93 -5.74 -10.83 -0.40
N ASN A 94 -5.61 -11.19 0.88
CA ASN A 94 -5.41 -12.59 1.30
C ASN A 94 -6.70 -13.43 1.26
N PHE A 95 -7.87 -12.80 1.07
CA PHE A 95 -9.17 -13.47 1.12
C PHE A 95 -9.82 -13.52 -0.25
N LYS A 96 -10.63 -14.56 -0.49
CA LYS A 96 -11.43 -14.71 -1.72
C LYS A 96 -12.45 -13.58 -1.87
N GLU A 97 -13.10 -13.25 -0.76
CA GLU A 97 -14.03 -12.13 -0.63
C GLU A 97 -13.41 -11.09 0.34
N PRO A 98 -13.58 -9.78 0.10
CA PRO A 98 -13.09 -8.76 1.03
C PRO A 98 -13.67 -8.95 2.44
N PHE A 99 -12.78 -9.02 3.43
CA PHE A 99 -13.17 -9.12 4.85
C PHE A 99 -13.72 -7.80 5.37
N VAL A 100 -13.10 -6.69 4.97
CA VAL A 100 -13.59 -5.32 5.21
C VAL A 100 -14.13 -4.76 3.90
N LYS A 101 -15.38 -4.29 3.90
CA LYS A 101 -15.91 -3.49 2.79
C LYS A 101 -15.28 -2.11 2.88
N LEU A 102 -14.48 -1.79 1.88
CA LEU A 102 -13.87 -0.48 1.74
C LEU A 102 -14.77 0.34 0.84
N GLU A 103 -15.21 1.49 1.35
CA GLU A 103 -15.95 2.50 0.59
C GLU A 103 -15.00 3.29 -0.33
#